data_AF-A0AA39YPA2-F1
#
_entry.id   AF-A0AA39YPA2-F1
#
_cell.length_a   1.000
_cell.length_b   1.000
_cell.length_c   1.000
_cell.angle_alpha   90.00
_cell.angle_beta   90.00
_cell.angle_gamma   90.00
#
_symmetry.space_group_name_H-M   'P 1'
#
loop_
_entity.id
_entity.type
_entity.pdbx_description
1 polymer ?
#
loop_
_entity_poly.entity_id
_entity_poly.type
_entity_poly.pdbx_seq_one_letter_code
_entity_poly.pdbx_strand_id
1 'polypeptide(L)'
;MGQGDGEWNQVTRKRGRKPAIEQQQPKGELEGLLGGIRPNPNPELTVAEIRKYHESVDQEWRLSGCWETLQKALLTGCATPDDGPLITSAICLGPGPFDPANGSLLVRRTAHMQTAAFTSIVANLESQSRRSIKRMVQEPGFTQVDKQFCNELGFEVVDTPAAFTMVDSTTMVFGIHMELQTYADSLTVLPGIFIGSGLDEWENLMNVNPEPPGLRPMREMDANYNKFSFPDLNYMFYGTTVYWRQRSKELEATDLPSNQ
;
A
#
# COMPACT_ATOMS: atom_id res chain seq x y z
N MET A 1 0.53 31.86 -64.75
CA MET A 1 0.43 33.27 -64.35
C MET A 1 -1.02 33.50 -63.95
N GLY A 2 -1.40 33.95 -62.76
CA GLY A 2 -0.64 34.53 -61.67
C GLY A 2 -1.33 34.28 -60.32
N GLN A 3 -0.52 34.42 -59.27
CA GLN A 3 -0.94 34.65 -57.89
C GLN A 3 -1.26 36.13 -57.67
N GLY A 4 -1.99 36.40 -56.58
CA GLY A 4 -2.16 37.70 -55.93
C GLY A 4 -3.65 38.04 -55.77
N ASP A 5 -4.18 38.55 -54.67
CA ASP A 5 -3.69 38.97 -53.35
C ASP A 5 -4.95 38.91 -52.43
N GLY A 6 -4.89 38.51 -51.16
CA GLY A 6 -4.60 39.40 -50.05
C GLY A 6 -5.82 40.25 -49.62
N GLU A 7 -6.57 39.86 -48.58
CA GLU A 7 -7.20 40.83 -47.67
C GLU A 7 -7.69 40.20 -46.34
N TRP A 8 -7.46 40.94 -45.27
CA TRP A 8 -7.73 40.60 -43.87
C TRP A 8 -9.11 41.09 -43.41
N ASN A 9 -9.71 40.34 -42.48
CA ASN A 9 -10.69 40.73 -41.46
C ASN A 9 -12.07 41.30 -41.87
N GLN A 10 -13.16 40.61 -41.44
CA GLN A 10 -14.15 41.24 -40.55
C GLN A 10 -15.01 40.21 -39.79
N VAL A 11 -14.90 40.26 -38.46
CA VAL A 11 -15.71 39.50 -37.50
C VAL A 11 -17.05 40.21 -37.31
N THR A 12 -18.17 39.58 -37.69
CA THR A 12 -19.50 39.99 -37.21
C THR A 12 -19.90 39.12 -36.02
N ARG A 13 -19.76 39.69 -34.82
CA ARG A 13 -20.27 39.09 -33.58
C ARG A 13 -21.81 39.09 -33.62
N LYS A 14 -22.44 37.92 -33.78
CA LYS A 14 -23.82 37.71 -33.34
C LYS A 14 -23.81 37.21 -31.90
N ARG A 15 -24.28 38.07 -30.98
CA ARG A 15 -24.72 37.69 -29.63
C ARG A 15 -25.91 36.75 -29.78
N GLY A 16 -25.68 35.45 -29.54
CA GLY A 16 -26.71 34.44 -29.36
C GLY A 16 -26.35 33.62 -28.12
N ARG A 17 -27.29 33.52 -27.18
CA ARG A 17 -27.20 32.75 -25.93
C ARG A 17 -26.50 31.40 -26.14
N LYS A 18 -25.44 31.12 -25.37
CA LYS A 18 -24.90 29.77 -25.23
C LYS A 18 -25.97 28.88 -24.58
N PRO A 19 -26.28 27.70 -25.13
CA PRO A 19 -26.92 26.66 -24.33
C PRO A 19 -25.98 26.30 -23.18
N ALA A 20 -26.52 26.11 -21.99
CA ALA A 20 -25.76 25.54 -20.89
C ALA A 20 -25.28 24.15 -21.34
N ILE A 21 -23.98 24.02 -21.59
CA ILE A 21 -23.33 22.72 -21.63
C ILE A 21 -23.38 22.25 -20.19
N GLU A 22 -24.36 21.40 -19.90
CA GLU A 22 -24.37 20.58 -18.70
C GLU A 22 -23.05 19.81 -18.71
N GLN A 23 -22.12 20.22 -17.84
CA GLN A 23 -20.90 19.50 -17.59
C GLN A 23 -21.31 18.18 -16.92
N GLN A 24 -21.66 17.19 -17.74
CA GLN A 24 -21.60 15.81 -17.31
C GLN A 24 -20.13 15.51 -17.04
N GLN A 25 -19.73 15.68 -15.78
CA GLN A 25 -18.49 15.14 -15.27
C GLN A 25 -18.46 13.63 -15.62
N PRO A 26 -17.35 13.09 -16.13
CA PRO A 26 -17.23 11.68 -16.44
C PRO A 26 -17.11 10.90 -15.12
N LYS A 27 -18.24 10.71 -14.41
CA LYS A 27 -18.32 9.79 -13.27
C LYS A 27 -17.99 8.35 -13.71
N GLY A 28 -18.25 8.00 -14.97
CA GLY A 28 -18.07 6.65 -15.51
C GLY A 28 -16.62 6.22 -15.77
N GLU A 29 -15.68 7.13 -16.04
CA GLU A 29 -14.28 6.75 -16.28
C GLU A 29 -13.53 6.45 -14.98
N LEU A 30 -13.83 7.18 -13.91
CA LEU A 30 -13.28 6.91 -12.58
C LEU A 30 -13.90 5.64 -11.96
N GLU A 31 -15.21 5.41 -12.16
CA GLU A 31 -15.86 4.15 -11.79
C GLU A 31 -15.38 2.95 -12.62
N GLY A 32 -14.95 3.15 -13.87
CA GLY A 32 -14.31 2.10 -14.68
C GLY A 32 -12.89 1.74 -14.24
N LEU A 33 -12.10 2.72 -13.80
CA LEU A 33 -10.78 2.51 -13.20
C LEU A 33 -10.85 1.88 -11.80
N LEU A 34 -11.79 2.32 -10.96
CA LEU A 34 -12.06 1.76 -9.62
C LEU A 34 -12.86 0.44 -9.68
N GLY A 35 -13.60 0.20 -10.77
CA GLY A 35 -14.34 -1.04 -10.99
C GLY A 35 -13.43 -2.25 -11.20
N GLY A 36 -12.15 -2.03 -11.51
CA GLY A 36 -11.18 -3.08 -11.75
C GLY A 36 -10.46 -3.66 -10.53
N ILE A 37 -10.54 -2.98 -9.37
CA ILE A 37 -9.90 -3.43 -8.12
C ILE A 37 -10.97 -4.04 -7.17
N ARG A 38 -12.20 -4.20 -7.65
CA ARG A 38 -13.26 -4.80 -6.84
C ARG A 38 -13.23 -6.33 -6.91
N PRO A 39 -13.55 -7.02 -5.80
CA PRO A 39 -13.85 -8.45 -5.82
C PRO A 39 -14.93 -8.80 -6.84
N ASN A 40 -14.83 -9.97 -7.46
CA ASN A 40 -15.94 -10.54 -8.22
C ASN A 40 -17.08 -10.91 -7.25
N PRO A 41 -18.27 -10.27 -7.34
CA PRO A 41 -19.38 -10.58 -6.43
C PRO A 41 -19.91 -12.00 -6.61
N ASN A 42 -19.62 -12.64 -7.75
CA ASN A 42 -19.90 -14.05 -8.02
C ASN A 42 -18.57 -14.74 -8.35
N PRO A 43 -17.76 -15.12 -7.33
CA PRO A 43 -16.44 -15.70 -7.55
C PRO A 43 -16.49 -16.86 -8.56
N GLU A 44 -15.68 -16.75 -9.60
CA GLU A 44 -15.52 -17.79 -10.61
C GLU A 44 -14.46 -18.80 -10.19
N LEU A 45 -13.47 -18.32 -9.41
CA LEU A 45 -12.40 -19.14 -8.88
C LEU A 45 -12.77 -19.76 -7.54
N THR A 46 -12.45 -21.05 -7.39
CA THR A 46 -12.49 -21.75 -6.10
C THR A 46 -11.27 -21.40 -5.25
N VAL A 47 -11.37 -21.64 -3.93
CA VAL A 47 -10.23 -21.47 -2.99
C VAL A 47 -9.00 -22.27 -3.46
N ALA A 48 -9.21 -23.48 -3.98
CA ALA A 48 -8.13 -24.34 -4.47
C ALA A 48 -7.43 -23.75 -5.72
N GLU A 49 -8.17 -23.12 -6.62
CA GLU A 49 -7.60 -22.47 -7.81
C GLU A 49 -6.81 -21.21 -7.44
N ILE A 50 -7.34 -20.40 -6.51
CA ILE A 50 -6.65 -19.23 -5.96
C ILE A 50 -5.35 -19.67 -5.27
N ARG A 51 -5.41 -20.72 -4.43
CA ARG A 51 -4.24 -21.32 -3.78
C ARG A 51 -3.19 -21.76 -4.77
N LYS A 52 -3.57 -22.55 -5.77
CA LYS A 52 -2.65 -23.06 -6.79
C LYS A 52 -1.96 -21.92 -7.55
N TYR A 53 -2.70 -20.87 -7.87
CA TYR A 53 -2.12 -19.69 -8.52
C TYR A 53 -1.17 -18.94 -7.57
N HIS A 54 -1.56 -18.77 -6.30
CA HIS A 54 -0.72 -18.15 -5.29
C HIS A 54 0.62 -18.88 -5.11
N GLU A 55 0.61 -20.21 -5.01
CA GLU A 55 1.83 -21.02 -4.84
C GLU A 55 2.83 -20.79 -5.97
N SER A 56 2.35 -20.64 -7.21
CA SER A 56 3.17 -20.29 -8.38
C SER A 56 3.77 -18.89 -8.26
N VAL A 57 2.95 -17.89 -7.90
CA VAL A 57 3.40 -16.49 -7.71
C VAL A 57 4.38 -16.37 -6.53
N ASP A 58 4.13 -17.10 -5.45
CA ASP A 58 4.96 -17.13 -4.24
C ASP A 58 6.32 -17.80 -4.51
N GLN A 59 6.35 -18.85 -5.33
CA GLN A 59 7.61 -19.40 -5.84
C GLN A 59 8.36 -18.38 -6.70
N GLU A 60 7.67 -17.68 -7.60
CA GLU A 60 8.28 -16.65 -8.43
C GLU A 60 8.86 -15.51 -7.60
N TRP A 61 8.10 -15.02 -6.61
CA TRP A 61 8.57 -14.00 -5.66
C TRP A 61 9.86 -14.43 -4.97
N ARG A 62 9.91 -15.65 -4.42
CA ARG A 62 11.09 -16.17 -3.71
C ARG A 62 12.32 -16.31 -4.59
N LEU A 63 12.13 -16.52 -5.90
CA LEU A 63 13.21 -16.60 -6.88
C LEU A 63 13.60 -15.24 -7.46
N SER A 64 12.86 -14.17 -7.14
CA SER A 64 13.12 -12.84 -7.67
C SER A 64 14.32 -12.17 -7.01
N GLY A 65 15.07 -11.38 -7.79
CA GLY A 65 16.11 -10.51 -7.22
C GLY A 65 15.56 -9.42 -6.29
N CYS A 66 14.26 -9.13 -6.41
CA CYS A 66 13.54 -8.23 -5.51
C CYS A 66 13.53 -8.79 -4.09
N TRP A 67 13.13 -10.05 -3.90
CA TRP A 67 13.19 -10.72 -2.59
C TRP A 67 14.63 -10.82 -2.07
N GLU A 68 15.59 -11.19 -2.90
CA GLU A 68 17.00 -11.27 -2.48
C GLU A 68 17.51 -9.92 -1.95
N THR A 69 17.20 -8.83 -2.66
CA THR A 69 17.58 -7.46 -2.27
C THR A 69 16.90 -7.06 -0.96
N LEU A 70 15.58 -7.31 -0.85
CA LEU A 70 14.82 -7.00 0.35
C LEU A 70 15.31 -7.79 1.55
N GLN A 71 15.59 -9.08 1.39
CA GLN A 71 16.11 -9.93 2.45
C GLN A 71 17.45 -9.43 2.99
N LYS A 72 18.37 -9.02 2.10
CA LYS A 72 19.65 -8.40 2.50
C LYS A 72 19.44 -7.08 3.23
N ALA A 73 18.52 -6.24 2.74
CA ALA A 73 18.18 -4.97 3.38
C ALA A 73 17.56 -5.18 4.76
N LEU A 74 16.66 -6.15 4.92
CA LEU A 74 16.09 -6.53 6.21
C LEU A 74 17.17 -7.01 7.16
N LEU A 75 18.07 -7.91 6.74
CA LEU A 75 19.18 -8.37 7.57
C LEU A 75 20.13 -7.24 8.00
N THR A 76 20.38 -6.28 7.11
CA THR A 76 21.29 -5.14 7.37
C THR A 76 20.61 -4.04 8.19
N GLY A 77 19.34 -3.76 7.95
CA GLY A 77 18.53 -2.83 8.75
C GLY A 77 18.28 -3.36 10.17
N CYS A 78 18.28 -4.69 10.33
CA CYS A 78 18.25 -5.41 11.61
C CYS A 78 19.64 -5.56 12.27
N ALA A 79 20.67 -4.81 11.85
CA ALA A 79 22.08 -5.10 12.18
C ALA A 79 22.42 -5.19 13.69
N THR A 80 21.52 -4.78 14.58
CA THR A 80 21.57 -5.16 16.00
C THR A 80 20.20 -5.71 16.42
N PRO A 81 20.09 -7.04 16.71
CA PRO A 81 18.86 -7.64 17.24
C PRO A 81 18.31 -6.95 18.50
N ASP A 82 19.19 -6.22 19.22
CA ASP A 82 18.85 -5.49 20.42
C ASP A 82 18.27 -4.07 20.16
N ASP A 83 18.51 -3.48 18.98
CA ASP A 83 18.02 -2.11 18.65
C ASP A 83 16.79 -2.10 17.73
N GLY A 84 16.37 -3.25 17.20
CA GLY A 84 15.16 -3.36 16.37
C GLY A 84 13.84 -3.31 17.17
N PRO A 85 12.72 -2.98 16.53
CA PRO A 85 11.42 -3.02 17.19
C PRO A 85 11.05 -4.48 17.48
N LEU A 86 10.42 -4.74 18.62
CA LEU A 86 9.84 -6.04 18.87
C LEU A 86 8.54 -6.14 18.08
N ILE A 87 8.48 -7.05 17.10
CA ILE A 87 7.27 -7.27 16.31
C ILE A 87 6.50 -8.48 16.85
N THR A 88 5.23 -8.27 17.20
CA THR A 88 4.33 -9.32 17.72
C THR A 88 3.16 -9.59 16.78
N SER A 89 2.79 -8.60 15.97
CA SER A 89 1.72 -8.66 14.97
C SER A 89 2.18 -8.09 13.63
N ALA A 90 1.56 -8.57 12.56
CA ALA A 90 1.72 -8.08 11.21
C ALA A 90 0.35 -7.92 10.55
N ILE A 91 0.08 -6.76 9.96
CA ILE A 91 -1.20 -6.43 9.32
C ILE A 91 -0.94 -6.12 7.85
N CYS A 92 -1.58 -6.87 6.96
CA CYS A 92 -1.65 -6.59 5.54
C CYS A 92 -2.95 -5.82 5.24
N LEU A 93 -2.83 -4.56 4.81
CA LEU A 93 -3.94 -3.69 4.47
C LEU A 93 -4.09 -3.63 2.95
N GLY A 94 -5.28 -3.97 2.47
CA GLY A 94 -5.68 -3.81 1.08
C GLY A 94 -4.82 -4.53 0.04
N PRO A 95 -4.49 -5.83 0.19
CA PRO A 95 -3.79 -6.56 -0.87
C PRO A 95 -4.61 -6.64 -2.18
N GLY A 96 -5.89 -6.29 -2.17
CA GLY A 96 -6.78 -6.39 -3.33
C GLY A 96 -7.39 -7.79 -3.50
N PRO A 97 -8.34 -7.93 -4.43
CA PRO A 97 -9.06 -9.18 -4.63
C PRO A 97 -8.21 -10.24 -5.34
N PHE A 98 -8.38 -11.50 -4.96
CA PHE A 98 -7.74 -12.62 -5.66
C PHE A 98 -8.53 -13.08 -6.89
N ASP A 99 -9.81 -12.74 -6.97
CA ASP A 99 -10.66 -12.88 -8.16
C ASP A 99 -11.32 -11.53 -8.49
N PRO A 100 -10.66 -10.64 -9.28
CA PRO A 100 -11.19 -9.32 -9.58
C PRO A 100 -12.42 -9.39 -10.51
N ALA A 101 -13.42 -8.56 -10.27
CA ALA A 101 -14.70 -8.56 -11.01
C ALA A 101 -14.56 -8.33 -12.52
N ASN A 102 -13.52 -7.64 -12.95
CA ASN A 102 -13.23 -7.37 -14.36
C ASN A 102 -12.31 -8.43 -15.00
N GLY A 103 -11.95 -9.50 -14.28
CA GLY A 103 -11.02 -10.54 -14.75
C GLY A 103 -9.58 -10.05 -14.94
N SER A 104 -9.20 -8.90 -14.38
CA SER A 104 -7.86 -8.33 -14.56
C SER A 104 -6.75 -9.24 -14.01
N LEU A 105 -5.99 -9.84 -14.93
CA LEU A 105 -4.82 -10.65 -14.58
C LEU A 105 -3.77 -9.86 -13.82
N LEU A 106 -3.62 -8.55 -14.12
CA LEU A 106 -2.67 -7.68 -13.44
C LEU A 106 -3.07 -7.47 -11.98
N VAL A 107 -4.33 -7.12 -11.72
CA VAL A 107 -4.82 -6.88 -10.34
C VAL A 107 -4.69 -8.16 -9.51
N ARG A 108 -5.16 -9.29 -10.05
CA ARG A 108 -5.01 -10.59 -9.39
C ARG A 108 -3.55 -10.89 -9.06
N ARG A 109 -2.66 -10.72 -10.04
CA ARG A 109 -1.24 -11.00 -9.87
C ARG A 109 -0.60 -10.09 -8.83
N THR A 110 -0.93 -8.80 -8.82
CA THR A 110 -0.47 -7.85 -7.81
C THR A 110 -0.90 -8.29 -6.41
N ALA A 111 -2.17 -8.69 -6.24
CA ALA A 111 -2.67 -9.16 -4.94
C ALA A 111 -1.90 -10.38 -4.42
N HIS A 112 -1.65 -11.36 -5.29
CA HIS A 112 -0.84 -12.52 -4.92
C HIS A 112 0.62 -12.17 -4.65
N MET A 113 1.22 -11.26 -5.42
CA MET A 113 2.63 -10.86 -5.27
C MET A 113 2.84 -10.07 -3.97
N GLN A 114 1.96 -9.13 -3.67
CA GLN A 114 1.99 -8.39 -2.41
C GLN A 114 1.77 -9.31 -1.20
N THR A 115 0.85 -10.29 -1.31
CA THR A 115 0.63 -11.30 -0.27
C THR A 115 1.85 -12.20 -0.06
N ALA A 116 2.53 -12.60 -1.14
CA ALA A 116 3.77 -13.39 -1.08
C ALA A 116 4.92 -12.59 -0.44
N ALA A 117 5.06 -11.31 -0.80
CA ALA A 117 6.02 -10.40 -0.20
C ALA A 117 5.78 -10.23 1.31
N PHE A 118 4.55 -9.91 1.71
CA PHE A 118 4.15 -9.82 3.11
C PHE A 118 4.50 -11.09 3.89
N THR A 119 4.12 -12.26 3.37
CA THR A 119 4.37 -13.56 4.02
C THR A 119 5.87 -13.82 4.18
N SER A 120 6.66 -13.53 3.15
CA SER A 120 8.12 -13.73 3.17
C SER A 120 8.81 -12.82 4.18
N ILE A 121 8.37 -11.56 4.29
CA ILE A 121 8.91 -10.60 5.27
C ILE A 121 8.58 -11.09 6.68
N VAL A 122 7.33 -11.46 6.96
CA VAL A 122 6.96 -11.98 8.29
C VAL A 122 7.76 -13.23 8.65
N ALA A 123 7.87 -14.20 7.73
CA ALA A 123 8.65 -15.41 7.98
C ALA A 123 10.14 -15.10 8.25
N ASN A 124 10.69 -14.07 7.61
CA ASN A 124 12.04 -13.61 7.89
C ASN A 124 12.17 -13.00 9.28
N LEU A 125 11.21 -12.16 9.70
CA LEU A 125 11.17 -11.58 11.05
C LEU A 125 11.00 -12.66 12.13
N GLU A 126 10.15 -13.66 11.90
CA GLU A 126 9.95 -14.80 12.81
C GLU A 126 11.25 -15.62 12.97
N SER A 127 11.96 -15.87 11.86
CA SER A 127 13.24 -16.59 11.87
C SER A 127 14.31 -15.86 12.68
N GLN A 128 14.41 -14.53 12.50
CA GLN A 128 15.38 -13.71 13.23
C GLN A 128 15.06 -13.59 14.73
N SER A 129 13.78 -13.35 15.06
CA SER A 129 13.33 -13.16 16.45
C SER A 129 13.10 -14.47 17.22
N ARG A 130 13.00 -15.60 16.50
CA ARG A 130 12.59 -16.92 17.02
C ARG A 130 11.23 -16.87 17.74
N ARG A 131 10.32 -16.02 17.25
CA ARG A 131 8.97 -15.84 17.78
C ARG A 131 7.97 -15.91 16.65
N SER A 132 6.79 -16.45 16.93
CA SER A 132 5.66 -16.38 16.02
C SER A 132 5.07 -14.97 16.01
N ILE A 133 4.69 -14.48 14.84
CA ILE A 133 4.03 -13.19 14.64
C ILE A 133 2.57 -13.45 14.26
N LYS A 134 1.64 -12.79 14.95
CA LYS A 134 0.21 -12.84 14.58
C LYS A 134 0.03 -12.16 13.23
N ARG A 135 -0.48 -12.89 12.22
CA ARG A 135 -0.69 -12.37 10.87
C ARG A 135 -2.16 -12.04 10.66
N MET A 136 -2.45 -10.81 10.25
CA MET A 136 -3.80 -10.30 10.00
C MET A 136 -3.88 -9.71 8.60
N VAL A 137 -5.07 -9.73 8.01
CA VAL A 137 -5.36 -9.10 6.72
C VAL A 137 -6.70 -8.38 6.78
N GLN A 138 -6.76 -7.18 6.21
CA GLN A 138 -7.99 -6.41 6.06
C GLN A 138 -8.12 -5.90 4.63
N GLU A 139 -9.21 -6.28 3.96
CA GLU A 139 -9.60 -5.81 2.64
C GLU A 139 -11.12 -5.63 2.62
N PRO A 140 -11.64 -4.40 2.50
CA PRO A 140 -13.08 -4.14 2.45
C PRO A 140 -13.84 -4.97 1.41
N GLY A 141 -13.17 -5.33 0.31
CA GLY A 141 -13.74 -6.11 -0.78
C GLY A 141 -13.71 -7.62 -0.61
N PHE A 142 -13.12 -8.22 0.42
CA PHE A 142 -13.01 -9.69 0.42
C PHE A 142 -14.35 -10.42 0.37
N THR A 143 -14.47 -11.31 -0.63
CA THR A 143 -15.54 -12.30 -0.71
C THR A 143 -15.29 -13.44 0.27
N GLN A 144 -16.29 -14.28 0.51
CA GLN A 144 -16.12 -15.46 1.36
C GLN A 144 -15.00 -16.40 0.87
N VAL A 145 -14.79 -16.48 -0.45
CA VAL A 145 -13.72 -17.26 -1.07
C VAL A 145 -12.36 -16.66 -0.74
N ASP A 146 -12.20 -15.34 -0.87
CA ASP A 146 -10.96 -14.64 -0.48
C ASP A 146 -10.66 -14.84 1.00
N LYS A 147 -11.67 -14.68 1.87
CA LYS A 147 -11.52 -14.87 3.32
C LYS A 147 -11.06 -16.31 3.65
N GLN A 148 -11.65 -17.32 3.01
CA GLN A 148 -11.25 -18.72 3.20
C GLN A 148 -9.81 -18.96 2.75
N PHE A 149 -9.42 -18.46 1.58
CA PHE A 149 -8.04 -18.55 1.11
C PHE A 149 -7.04 -17.92 2.08
N CYS A 150 -7.31 -16.70 2.58
CA CYS A 150 -6.45 -16.04 3.57
C CYS A 150 -6.34 -16.84 4.89
N ASN A 151 -7.45 -17.40 5.37
CA ASN A 151 -7.44 -18.25 6.57
C ASN A 151 -6.56 -19.49 6.37
N GLU A 152 -6.62 -20.13 5.19
CA GLU A 152 -5.77 -21.28 4.89
C GLU A 152 -4.27 -20.89 4.71
N LEU A 153 -3.93 -19.61 4.50
CA LEU A 153 -2.54 -19.10 4.61
C LEU A 153 -2.10 -18.82 6.05
N GLY A 154 -3.03 -18.96 7.01
CA GLY A 154 -2.82 -18.69 8.42
C GLY A 154 -2.95 -17.21 8.78
N PHE A 155 -3.71 -16.43 8.01
CA PHE A 155 -4.07 -15.07 8.37
C PHE A 155 -5.38 -15.04 9.14
N GLU A 156 -5.48 -14.15 10.12
CA GLU A 156 -6.76 -13.71 10.67
C GLU A 156 -7.34 -12.62 9.76
N VAL A 157 -8.47 -12.92 9.13
CA VAL A 157 -9.19 -11.94 8.32
C VAL A 157 -10.01 -11.03 9.24
N VAL A 158 -9.74 -9.73 9.17
CA VAL A 158 -10.36 -8.70 10.00
C VAL A 158 -11.24 -7.82 9.11
N ASP A 159 -12.44 -7.47 9.59
CA ASP A 159 -13.35 -6.60 8.85
C ASP A 159 -12.91 -5.13 8.91
N THR A 160 -13.07 -4.39 7.82
CA THR A 160 -12.79 -2.95 7.79
C THR A 160 -13.76 -2.16 8.66
N PRO A 161 -13.31 -1.20 9.48
CA PRO A 161 -11.93 -0.69 9.65
C PRO A 161 -11.19 -1.25 10.88
N ALA A 162 -11.56 -2.41 11.41
CA ALA A 162 -11.13 -2.85 12.74
C ALA A 162 -9.61 -3.02 12.89
N ALA A 163 -8.88 -3.43 11.84
CA ALA A 163 -7.43 -3.57 11.87
C ALA A 163 -6.70 -2.25 12.13
N PHE A 164 -7.30 -1.10 11.82
CA PHE A 164 -6.68 0.21 12.06
C PHE A 164 -6.43 0.45 13.56
N THR A 165 -7.38 0.02 14.40
CA THR A 165 -7.26 0.13 15.87
C THR A 165 -6.35 -0.93 16.49
N MET A 166 -5.87 -1.88 15.70
CA MET A 166 -4.94 -2.93 16.13
C MET A 166 -3.47 -2.56 15.90
N VAL A 167 -3.21 -1.41 15.27
CA VAL A 167 -1.85 -0.93 15.02
C VAL A 167 -1.26 -0.38 16.32
N ASP A 168 -0.11 -0.92 16.71
CA ASP A 168 0.70 -0.43 17.83
C ASP A 168 2.20 -0.41 17.48
N SER A 169 3.04 0.04 18.43
CA SER A 169 4.49 0.10 18.25
C SER A 169 5.17 -1.27 18.06
N THR A 170 4.46 -2.37 18.28
CA THR A 170 4.92 -3.75 18.04
C THR A 170 4.33 -4.38 16.79
N THR A 171 3.65 -3.58 15.98
CA THR A 171 2.99 -4.03 14.75
C THR A 171 3.88 -3.74 13.55
N MET A 172 3.93 -4.68 12.59
CA MET A 172 4.35 -4.40 11.21
C MET A 172 3.10 -4.11 10.37
N VAL A 173 3.02 -2.91 9.79
CA VAL A 173 1.96 -2.57 8.84
C VAL A 173 2.50 -2.68 7.42
N PHE A 174 1.81 -3.43 6.58
CA PHE A 174 2.09 -3.56 5.15
C PHE A 174 0.85 -3.09 4.39
N GLY A 175 0.92 -1.92 3.77
CA GLY A 175 -0.17 -1.34 2.99
C GLY A 175 0.42 -0.60 1.81
N ILE A 176 0.34 -1.22 0.63
CA ILE A 176 1.02 -0.72 -0.57
C ILE A 176 0.00 -0.02 -1.46
N HIS A 177 0.34 1.17 -1.96
CA HIS A 177 -0.52 1.98 -2.83
C HIS A 177 -1.92 2.27 -2.24
N MET A 178 -2.02 2.39 -0.91
CA MET A 178 -3.27 2.74 -0.25
C MET A 178 -3.57 4.24 -0.40
N GLU A 179 -4.85 4.59 -0.37
CA GLU A 179 -5.30 5.97 -0.25
C GLU A 179 -4.75 6.64 1.01
N LEU A 180 -4.43 7.94 0.91
CA LEU A 180 -3.83 8.67 2.02
C LEU A 180 -4.71 8.70 3.27
N GLN A 181 -6.03 8.71 3.11
CA GLN A 181 -6.96 8.63 4.24
C GLN A 181 -6.82 7.29 4.99
N THR A 182 -6.58 6.19 4.27
CA THR A 182 -6.36 4.88 4.91
C THR A 182 -5.07 4.88 5.73
N TYR A 183 -4.02 5.56 5.28
CA TYR A 183 -2.83 5.76 6.10
C TYR A 183 -3.11 6.66 7.31
N ALA A 184 -3.87 7.74 7.14
CA ALA A 184 -4.27 8.60 8.26
C ALA A 184 -5.03 7.83 9.35
N ASP A 185 -5.95 6.94 8.95
CA ASP A 185 -6.79 6.17 9.87
C ASP A 185 -6.03 5.02 10.54
N SER A 186 -5.10 4.38 9.82
CA SER A 186 -4.32 3.24 10.33
C SER A 186 -3.07 3.63 11.13
N LEU A 187 -2.52 4.83 10.90
CA LEU A 187 -1.29 5.31 11.56
C LEU A 187 -1.58 6.31 12.69
N THR A 188 -2.73 6.18 13.35
CA THR A 188 -3.04 6.96 14.57
C THR A 188 -2.06 6.64 15.72
N VAL A 189 -1.51 5.44 15.71
CA VAL A 189 -0.30 5.04 16.44
C VAL A 189 0.74 4.59 15.42
N LEU A 190 1.99 5.05 15.58
CA LEU A 190 3.04 4.68 14.64
C LEU A 190 3.51 3.23 14.89
N PRO A 191 3.58 2.38 13.83
CA PRO A 191 3.98 0.99 13.96
C PRO A 191 5.47 0.82 14.19
N GLY A 192 5.90 -0.37 14.61
CA GLY A 192 7.33 -0.71 14.70
C GLY A 192 7.98 -0.77 13.32
N ILE A 193 7.24 -1.28 12.33
CA ILE A 193 7.65 -1.29 10.93
C ILE A 193 6.47 -0.84 10.07
N PHE A 194 6.70 0.06 9.13
CA PHE A 194 5.71 0.44 8.12
C PHE A 194 6.28 0.19 6.72
N ILE A 195 5.51 -0.48 5.88
CA ILE A 195 5.85 -0.76 4.48
C ILE A 195 4.68 -0.28 3.64
N GLY A 196 4.92 0.79 2.87
CA GLY A 196 3.89 1.42 2.06
C GLY A 196 4.46 2.55 1.22
N SER A 197 3.59 3.37 0.64
CA SER A 197 4.00 4.52 -0.16
C SER A 197 4.86 5.49 0.67
N GLY A 198 6.04 5.83 0.16
CA GLY A 198 6.96 6.76 0.80
C GLY A 198 6.42 8.19 0.85
N LEU A 199 6.91 8.99 1.80
CA LEU A 199 6.54 10.40 1.94
C LEU A 199 6.78 11.18 0.63
N ASP A 200 7.93 10.97 -0.01
CA ASP A 200 8.32 11.67 -1.24
C ASP A 200 7.28 11.53 -2.36
N GLU A 201 6.62 10.37 -2.48
CA GLU A 201 5.58 10.18 -3.50
C GLU A 201 4.36 11.06 -3.25
N TRP A 202 3.98 11.22 -2.00
CA TRP A 202 2.85 12.07 -1.65
C TRP A 202 3.20 13.55 -1.76
N GLU A 203 4.42 13.96 -1.39
CA GLU A 203 4.87 15.34 -1.54
C GLU A 203 4.94 15.77 -3.02
N ASN A 204 5.40 14.88 -3.89
CA ASN A 204 5.44 15.12 -5.34
C ASN A 204 4.03 15.28 -5.93
N LEU A 205 3.05 14.53 -5.41
CA LEU A 205 1.66 14.58 -5.87
C LEU A 205 0.88 15.76 -5.26
N MET A 206 1.27 16.23 -4.08
CA MET A 206 0.46 17.11 -3.26
C MET A 206 1.22 18.33 -2.76
N ASN A 207 1.06 19.45 -3.49
CA ASN A 207 1.52 20.76 -3.03
C ASN A 207 0.35 21.55 -2.43
N VAL A 208 -0.28 21.02 -1.38
CA VAL A 208 -1.55 21.54 -0.81
C VAL A 208 -1.43 22.02 0.64
N ASN A 209 -2.08 23.15 0.91
CA ASN A 209 -2.24 23.76 2.23
C ASN A 209 -3.74 23.99 2.49
N PRO A 210 -4.36 23.43 3.56
CA PRO A 210 -3.72 22.72 4.67
C PRO A 210 -3.20 21.33 4.32
N GLU A 211 -2.20 20.89 5.09
CA GLU A 211 -1.60 19.56 4.96
C GLU A 211 -2.65 18.45 5.23
N PRO A 212 -2.75 17.44 4.35
CA PRO A 212 -3.64 16.30 4.59
C PRO A 212 -3.22 15.47 5.81
N PRO A 213 -4.16 14.98 6.64
CA PRO A 213 -3.86 14.29 7.90
C PRO A 213 -2.90 13.09 7.77
N GLY A 214 -2.93 12.37 6.65
CA GLY A 214 -2.07 11.20 6.42
C GLY A 214 -0.59 11.51 6.23
N LEU A 215 -0.21 12.75 5.92
CA LEU A 215 1.20 13.12 5.75
C LEU A 215 1.94 13.26 7.08
N ARG A 216 1.25 13.71 8.13
CA ARG A 216 1.86 13.90 9.45
C ARG A 216 2.53 12.64 10.02
N PRO A 217 1.86 11.47 10.11
CA PRO A 217 2.51 10.26 10.62
C PRO A 217 3.66 9.79 9.72
N MET A 218 3.56 10.00 8.40
CA MET A 218 4.66 9.68 7.47
C MET A 218 5.88 10.56 7.72
N ARG A 219 5.71 11.87 7.91
CA ARG A 219 6.80 12.79 8.27
C ARG A 219 7.46 12.40 9.59
N GLU A 220 6.66 12.01 10.57
CA GLU A 220 7.18 11.58 11.86
C GLU A 220 8.02 10.31 11.74
N MET A 221 7.58 9.32 10.97
CA MET A 221 8.41 8.15 10.66
C MET A 221 9.64 8.55 9.85
N ASP A 222 9.52 9.43 8.86
CA ASP A 222 10.63 9.87 8.01
C ASP A 222 11.75 10.56 8.79
N ALA A 223 11.40 11.33 9.81
CA ALA A 223 12.35 12.00 10.69
C ALA A 223 13.02 11.05 11.70
N ASN A 224 12.29 10.04 12.19
CA ASN A 224 12.71 9.28 13.37
C ASN A 224 13.15 7.84 13.08
N TYR A 225 12.71 7.25 11.98
CA TYR A 225 12.94 5.84 11.65
C TYR A 225 14.14 5.71 10.71
N ASN A 226 14.73 4.51 10.69
CA ASN A 226 15.55 4.14 9.55
C ASN A 226 14.63 3.88 8.36
N LYS A 227 15.03 4.31 7.16
CA LYS A 227 14.25 4.06 5.96
C LYS A 227 15.13 3.55 4.82
N PHE A 228 14.57 2.66 4.01
CA PHE A 228 15.19 2.19 2.78
C PHE A 228 14.11 1.88 1.74
N SER A 229 14.49 1.99 0.47
CA SER A 229 13.57 1.72 -0.64
C SER A 229 13.21 0.24 -0.69
N PHE A 230 11.93 -0.05 -0.89
CA PHE A 230 11.48 -1.38 -1.25
C PHE A 230 11.83 -1.61 -2.73
N PRO A 231 12.49 -2.72 -3.10
CA PRO A 231 12.85 -2.97 -4.49
C PRO A 231 11.59 -3.08 -5.36
N ASP A 232 11.54 -2.35 -6.47
CA ASP A 232 10.41 -2.41 -7.39
C ASP A 232 10.42 -3.71 -8.20
N LEU A 233 9.22 -4.23 -8.46
CA LEU A 233 8.99 -5.38 -9.33
C LEU A 233 7.88 -5.03 -10.33
N ASN A 234 8.28 -4.54 -11.50
CA ASN A 234 7.36 -4.16 -12.59
C ASN A 234 6.24 -3.22 -12.11
N TYR A 235 6.59 -2.15 -11.39
CA TYR A 235 5.68 -1.16 -10.83
C TYR A 235 4.76 -1.64 -9.70
N MET A 236 4.79 -2.93 -9.30
CA MET A 236 3.94 -3.46 -8.22
C MET A 236 4.30 -2.90 -6.84
N PHE A 237 5.54 -2.42 -6.69
CA PHE A 237 6.08 -1.87 -5.45
C PHE A 237 6.69 -0.48 -5.68
N TYR A 238 6.33 0.18 -6.78
CA TYR A 238 6.87 1.50 -7.13
C TYR A 238 6.60 2.51 -5.99
N GLY A 239 7.60 3.33 -5.66
CA GLY A 239 7.46 4.32 -4.60
C GLY A 239 7.22 3.74 -3.20
N THR A 240 7.44 2.43 -3.00
CA THR A 240 7.30 1.79 -1.69
C THR A 240 8.56 1.98 -0.85
N THR A 241 8.38 2.39 0.39
CA THR A 241 9.44 2.60 1.38
C THR A 241 9.22 1.70 2.58
N VAL A 242 10.31 1.15 3.13
CA VAL A 242 10.31 0.47 4.41
C VAL A 242 10.79 1.45 5.47
N TYR A 243 9.95 1.75 6.44
CA TYR A 243 10.27 2.50 7.64
C TYR A 243 10.45 1.53 8.80
N TRP A 244 11.54 1.67 9.53
CA TRP A 244 11.97 0.77 10.59
C TRP A 244 12.31 1.54 11.88
N ARG A 245 11.49 1.36 12.93
CA ARG A 245 11.69 2.04 14.22
C ARG A 245 12.97 1.53 14.90
N GLN A 246 13.73 2.40 15.52
CA GLN A 246 14.87 2.02 16.37
C GLN A 246 14.48 2.11 17.85
N ARG A 247 14.81 1.08 18.63
CA ARG A 247 14.55 1.02 20.09
C ARG A 247 15.48 1.95 20.88
N SER A 248 16.71 2.14 20.43
CA SER A 248 17.71 3.00 21.09
C SER A 248 17.27 4.47 21.19
N LYS A 249 16.53 4.99 20.21
CA LYS A 249 15.97 6.36 20.23
C LYS A 249 14.79 6.53 21.22
N GLU A 250 14.16 5.44 21.65
CA GLU A 250 13.01 5.45 22.57
C GLU A 250 13.47 5.58 24.03
N LEU A 251 14.61 4.98 24.36
CA LEU A 251 15.26 5.08 25.68
C LEU A 251 15.85 6.48 25.91
N GLU A 252 16.47 7.10 24.89
CA GLU A 252 16.98 8.48 25.01
C GLU A 252 15.87 9.53 25.21
N ALA A 253 14.67 9.29 24.66
CA ALA A 253 13.52 10.21 24.81
C ALA A 253 12.82 10.09 26.17
N THR A 254 12.96 8.96 26.87
CA THR A 254 12.36 8.70 28.19
C THR A 254 13.26 9.07 29.37
N ASP A 255 14.56 9.30 29.12
CA ASP A 255 15.56 9.70 30.13
C ASP A 255 15.75 11.23 30.27
N LEU A 256 14.91 12.06 29.65
CA LEU A 256 14.91 13.50 29.93
C LEU A 256 14.28 13.76 31.32
N PRO A 257 15.05 14.26 32.31
CA PRO A 257 14.48 14.57 33.62
C PRO A 257 13.46 15.69 33.44
N SER A 258 12.26 15.45 33.98
CA SER A 258 11.28 16.51 34.21
C SER A 258 11.91 17.54 35.14
N ASN A 259 12.41 18.64 34.58
CA ASN A 259 12.88 19.76 35.39
C ASN A 259 11.70 20.28 36.22
N GLN A 260 11.84 20.15 37.55
CA GLN A 260 11.08 20.88 38.55
C GLN A 260 11.44 22.37 38.52
#